data_AF-A0A519S3Y0-F1
#
_entry.id   AF-A0A519S3Y0-F1
#
_cell.length_a   1.000
_cell.length_b   1.000
_cell.length_c   1.000
_cell.angle_alpha   90.00
_cell.angle_beta   90.00
_cell.angle_gamma   90.00
#
_symmetry.space_group_name_H-M   'P 1'
#
loop_
_entity.id
_entity.type
_entity.pdbx_description
1 polymer ?
#
loop_
_entity_poly.entity_id
_entity_poly.type
_entity_poly.pdbx_seq_one_letter_code
_entity_poly.pdbx_strand_id
1 'polypeptide(L)'
;MNRRAFLQPPLLTGPIKPPKAAAELVSPYANKTLPARTTTSTLAPYAGTWGAAQAAHLLRRCLLGPTRGEIQAAAASTLTATLNTLLTPAATPALPLNVSATDTTVAIGQTWVGQTFDQTLEGVRRASLRDWWLGLQLNQGTSLTEKMTLFWHNHFVVEFGDINSAFYGYEYVRLLRQHALG
;
A
#
# COMPACT_ATOMS: atom_id res chain seq x y z
N MET A 1 37.00 8.84 61.20
CA MET A 1 35.85 8.74 60.27
C MET A 1 36.28 7.95 59.05
N ASN A 2 35.76 6.73 58.89
CA ASN A 2 36.25 5.78 57.91
C ASN A 2 35.53 5.99 56.56
N ARG A 3 36.20 6.65 55.60
CA ARG A 3 35.63 7.10 54.30
C ARG A 3 35.26 5.99 53.32
N ARG A 4 35.34 4.72 53.74
CA ARG A 4 35.02 3.54 52.92
C ARG A 4 33.66 2.90 53.26
N ALA A 5 32.91 3.47 54.22
CA ALA A 5 31.58 2.99 54.60
C ALA A 5 30.54 3.06 53.45
N PHE A 6 30.77 3.89 52.44
CA PHE A 6 29.90 4.05 51.27
C PHE A 6 29.97 2.86 50.28
N LEU A 7 30.98 1.99 50.38
CA LEU A 7 31.18 0.87 49.44
C LEU A 7 30.67 -0.48 49.96
N GLN A 8 30.06 -0.53 51.14
CA GLN A 8 29.41 -1.75 51.63
C GLN A 8 27.94 -1.73 51.21
N PRO A 9 27.50 -2.62 50.29
CA PRO A 9 26.08 -2.73 50.00
C PRO A 9 25.33 -3.18 51.27
N PRO A 10 24.14 -2.64 51.55
CA PRO A 10 23.35 -3.08 52.69
C PRO A 10 23.01 -4.57 52.51
N LEU A 11 23.26 -5.38 53.56
CA LEU A 11 22.81 -6.76 53.60
C LEU A 11 21.28 -6.76 53.44
N LEU A 12 20.80 -7.20 52.27
CA LEU A 12 19.39 -7.37 51.99
C LEU A 12 18.84 -8.48 52.90
N THR A 13 18.19 -8.11 54.00
CA THR A 13 17.51 -9.06 54.92
C THR A 13 16.06 -9.34 54.51
N GLY A 14 15.68 -9.05 53.26
CA GLY A 14 14.37 -9.43 52.70
C GLY A 14 14.38 -10.88 52.19
N PRO A 15 13.22 -11.55 52.14
CA PRO A 15 13.13 -12.91 51.62
C PRO A 15 13.68 -12.97 50.19
N ILE A 16 14.61 -13.91 49.96
CA ILE A 16 15.18 -14.20 48.65
C ILE A 16 14.02 -14.62 47.74
N LYS A 17 13.72 -13.78 46.74
CA LYS A 17 12.83 -14.16 45.64
C LYS A 17 13.38 -15.45 45.04
N PRO A 18 12.59 -16.53 44.93
CA PRO A 18 13.10 -17.79 44.39
C PRO A 18 13.67 -17.55 42.98
N PRO A 19 14.72 -18.29 42.59
CA PRO A 19 15.29 -18.16 41.26
C PRO A 19 14.16 -18.27 40.23
N LYS A 20 14.10 -17.28 39.32
CA LYS A 20 13.19 -17.31 38.18
C LYS A 20 13.35 -18.68 37.54
N ALA A 21 12.25 -19.45 37.48
CA ALA A 21 12.23 -20.78 36.89
C ALA A 21 13.01 -20.77 35.57
N ALA A 22 13.78 -21.84 35.36
CA ALA A 22 14.72 -22.03 34.26
C ALA A 22 14.30 -21.30 32.98
N ALA A 23 15.27 -20.60 32.36
CA ALA A 23 15.11 -19.85 31.12
C ALA A 23 14.08 -20.52 30.21
N GLU A 24 12.92 -19.86 30.07
CA GLU A 24 11.78 -20.38 29.34
C GLU A 24 12.18 -20.50 27.86
N LEU A 25 12.63 -21.70 27.44
CA LEU A 25 13.18 -21.94 26.10
C LEU A 25 12.14 -21.71 24.99
N VAL A 26 10.85 -21.68 25.33
CA VAL A 26 9.74 -21.51 24.40
C VAL A 26 8.68 -20.64 25.07
N SER A 27 8.36 -19.50 24.45
CA SER A 27 7.31 -18.58 24.91
C SER A 27 5.98 -19.34 25.11
N PRO A 28 5.19 -19.01 26.15
CA PRO A 28 3.87 -19.62 26.36
C PRO A 28 2.88 -19.23 25.24
N TYR A 29 3.21 -18.19 24.47
CA TYR A 29 2.49 -17.74 23.27
C TYR A 29 3.07 -18.31 21.96
N ALA A 30 4.10 -19.17 22.04
CA ALA A 30 4.63 -19.82 20.86
C ALA A 30 3.59 -20.82 20.31
N ASN A 31 3.50 -20.89 18.98
CA ASN A 31 2.67 -21.89 18.31
C ASN A 31 3.13 -23.30 18.70
N LYS A 32 2.27 -24.04 19.39
CA LYS A 32 2.54 -25.41 19.86
C LYS A 32 2.37 -26.46 18.75
N THR A 33 1.86 -26.04 17.60
CA THR A 33 1.69 -26.86 16.40
C THR A 33 2.22 -26.08 15.21
N LEU A 34 2.89 -26.80 14.30
CA LEU A 34 3.22 -26.22 13.00
C LEU A 34 1.92 -25.83 12.31
N PRO A 35 1.80 -24.61 11.76
CA PRO A 35 0.63 -24.25 10.98
C PRO A 35 0.51 -25.26 9.83
N ALA A 36 -0.67 -25.86 9.69
CA ALA A 36 -0.94 -26.77 8.59
C ALA A 36 -0.77 -26.00 7.27
N ARG A 37 0.37 -26.18 6.61
CA ARG A 37 0.62 -25.58 5.30
C ARG A 37 0.01 -26.49 4.25
N THR A 38 -1.25 -26.25 3.94
CA THR A 38 -1.92 -26.79 2.76
C THR A 38 -2.34 -25.63 1.88
N THR A 39 -1.39 -25.03 1.16
CA THR A 39 -1.75 -24.30 -0.06
C THR A 39 -2.04 -25.35 -1.13
N THR A 40 -3.21 -25.98 -1.04
CA THR A 40 -3.78 -26.83 -2.11
C THR A 40 -4.52 -25.96 -3.13
N SER A 41 -4.02 -24.75 -3.40
CA SER A 41 -4.59 -23.89 -4.43
C SER A 41 -4.25 -24.50 -5.78
N THR A 42 -5.24 -25.13 -6.38
CA THR A 42 -5.19 -25.55 -7.79
C THR A 42 -5.61 -24.37 -8.67
N LEU A 43 -5.41 -24.48 -9.98
CA LEU A 43 -5.97 -23.52 -10.95
C LEU A 43 -7.46 -23.77 -11.23
N ALA A 44 -8.10 -24.70 -10.51
CA ALA A 44 -9.52 -24.98 -10.69
C ALA A 44 -10.37 -23.80 -10.16
N PRO A 45 -11.53 -23.52 -10.78
CA PRO A 45 -12.45 -22.50 -10.29
C PRO A 45 -12.86 -22.74 -8.84
N TYR A 46 -12.99 -21.66 -8.07
CA TYR A 46 -13.46 -21.73 -6.69
C TYR A 46 -14.93 -22.18 -6.63
N ALA A 47 -15.19 -23.30 -5.93
CA ALA A 47 -16.52 -23.88 -5.76
C ALA A 47 -17.07 -23.77 -4.32
N GLY A 48 -16.39 -23.03 -3.44
CA GLY A 48 -16.82 -22.84 -2.06
C GLY A 48 -17.97 -21.83 -1.93
N THR A 49 -18.43 -21.61 -0.69
CA THR A 49 -19.47 -20.63 -0.41
C THR A 49 -18.98 -19.21 -0.72
N TRP A 50 -19.88 -18.37 -1.22
CA TRP A 50 -19.65 -16.94 -1.42
C TRP A 50 -20.47 -16.16 -0.39
N GLY A 51 -19.80 -15.29 0.36
CA GLY A 51 -20.42 -14.51 1.42
C GLY A 51 -19.53 -13.35 1.85
N ALA A 52 -19.94 -12.64 2.90
CA ALA A 52 -19.28 -11.41 3.33
C ALA A 52 -17.80 -11.59 3.68
N ALA A 53 -17.41 -12.72 4.27
CA ALA A 53 -16.00 -13.00 4.60
C ALA A 53 -15.13 -13.18 3.35
N GLN A 54 -15.62 -13.93 2.36
CA GLN A 54 -14.93 -14.17 1.09
C GLN A 54 -14.85 -12.90 0.25
N ALA A 55 -15.94 -12.15 0.14
CA ALA A 55 -15.97 -10.86 -0.54
C ALA A 55 -15.01 -9.86 0.10
N ALA A 56 -15.02 -9.73 1.43
CA ALA A 56 -14.11 -8.85 2.15
C ALA A 56 -12.64 -9.27 1.94
N HIS A 57 -12.35 -10.56 1.97
CA HIS A 57 -11.00 -11.06 1.74
C HIS A 57 -10.52 -10.73 0.31
N LEU A 58 -11.33 -11.05 -0.70
CA LEU A 58 -11.01 -10.78 -2.10
C LEU A 58 -10.75 -9.28 -2.31
N LEU A 59 -11.67 -8.42 -1.92
CA LEU A 59 -11.54 -6.98 -2.14
C LEU A 59 -10.33 -6.39 -1.40
N ARG A 60 -10.03 -6.81 -0.17
CA ARG A 60 -8.84 -6.31 0.56
C ARG A 60 -7.53 -6.71 -0.11
N ARG A 61 -7.51 -7.82 -0.86
CA ARG A 61 -6.35 -8.26 -1.63
C ARG A 61 -6.24 -7.54 -2.96
N CYS A 62 -7.36 -7.25 -3.61
CA CYS A 62 -7.41 -6.65 -4.94
C CYS A 62 -7.41 -5.12 -4.94
N LEU A 63 -7.87 -4.47 -3.87
CA LEU A 63 -8.11 -3.03 -3.81
C LEU A 63 -7.24 -2.33 -2.75
N LEU A 64 -7.27 -1.00 -2.76
CA LEU A 64 -6.68 -0.12 -1.76
C LEU A 64 -7.81 0.43 -0.87
N GLY A 65 -8.03 -0.22 0.28
CA GLY A 65 -9.00 0.25 1.28
C GLY A 65 -10.48 0.14 0.84
N PRO A 66 -10.99 -1.06 0.48
CA PRO A 66 -12.39 -1.21 0.13
C PRO A 66 -13.32 -0.81 1.27
N THR A 67 -14.35 -0.05 0.94
CA THR A 67 -15.36 0.42 1.90
C THR A 67 -16.30 -0.71 2.33
N ARG A 68 -16.99 -0.52 3.45
CA ARG A 68 -18.02 -1.47 3.91
C ARG A 68 -19.13 -1.67 2.87
N GLY A 69 -19.52 -0.58 2.19
CA GLY A 69 -20.56 -0.62 1.16
C GLY A 69 -20.15 -1.50 -0.03
N GLU A 70 -18.92 -1.35 -0.52
CA GLU A 70 -18.40 -2.17 -1.63
C GLU A 70 -18.30 -3.66 -1.23
N ILE A 71 -17.88 -3.95 -0.01
CA ILE A 71 -17.84 -5.33 0.50
C ILE A 71 -19.24 -5.94 0.56
N GLN A 72 -20.24 -5.19 1.02
CA GLN A 72 -21.63 -5.64 1.07
C GLN A 72 -22.20 -5.83 -0.34
N ALA A 73 -21.92 -4.93 -1.27
CA ALA A 73 -22.33 -5.04 -2.67
C ALA A 73 -21.72 -6.28 -3.34
N ALA A 74 -20.42 -6.54 -3.13
CA ALA A 74 -19.76 -7.74 -3.66
C ALA A 74 -20.32 -9.03 -3.02
N ALA A 75 -20.61 -9.02 -1.72
CA ALA A 75 -21.20 -10.16 -1.02
C ALA A 75 -22.63 -10.46 -1.48
N ALA A 76 -23.39 -9.44 -1.90
CA ALA A 76 -24.72 -9.58 -2.48
C ALA A 76 -24.69 -9.97 -3.97
N SER A 77 -23.53 -9.85 -4.63
CA SER A 77 -23.32 -10.28 -6.01
C SER A 77 -22.75 -11.71 -6.08
N THR A 78 -22.56 -12.24 -7.28
CA THR A 78 -21.86 -13.50 -7.48
C THR A 78 -20.35 -13.27 -7.52
N LEU A 79 -19.56 -14.32 -7.23
CA LEU A 79 -18.10 -14.27 -7.39
C LEU A 79 -17.72 -13.85 -8.82
N THR A 80 -18.32 -14.47 -9.84
CA THR A 80 -18.03 -14.18 -11.24
C THR A 80 -18.32 -12.72 -11.61
N ALA A 81 -19.46 -12.17 -11.18
CA ALA A 81 -19.78 -10.77 -11.43
C ALA A 81 -18.79 -9.83 -10.72
N THR A 82 -18.41 -10.15 -9.49
CA THR A 82 -17.40 -9.38 -8.75
C THR A 82 -16.04 -9.39 -9.47
N LEU A 83 -15.61 -10.56 -9.96
CA LEU A 83 -14.37 -10.70 -10.73
C LEU A 83 -14.42 -9.92 -12.05
N ASN A 84 -15.54 -9.97 -12.78
CA ASN A 84 -15.70 -9.22 -14.02
C ASN A 84 -15.57 -7.70 -13.77
N THR A 85 -16.19 -7.18 -12.71
CA THR A 85 -16.05 -5.78 -12.32
C THR A 85 -14.60 -5.44 -11.99
N LEU A 86 -13.96 -6.28 -11.17
CA LEU A 86 -12.56 -6.12 -10.75
C LEU A 86 -11.57 -6.12 -11.92
N LEU A 87 -11.81 -6.95 -12.94
CA LEU A 87 -11.00 -7.08 -14.14
C LEU A 87 -11.37 -6.09 -15.26
N THR A 88 -12.38 -5.24 -15.03
CA THR A 88 -12.68 -4.15 -15.96
C THR A 88 -11.65 -3.02 -15.75
N PRO A 89 -10.94 -2.58 -16.80
CA PRO A 89 -10.01 -1.46 -16.70
C PRO A 89 -10.70 -0.21 -16.18
N ALA A 90 -10.01 0.53 -15.29
CA ALA A 90 -10.51 1.81 -14.81
C ALA A 90 -10.53 2.83 -15.96
N ALA A 91 -11.46 3.79 -15.88
CA ALA A 91 -11.51 4.89 -16.84
C ALA A 91 -10.20 5.70 -16.83
N THR A 92 -9.87 6.27 -17.99
CA THR A 92 -8.71 7.16 -18.12
C THR A 92 -8.87 8.35 -17.17
N PRO A 93 -7.90 8.58 -16.26
CA PRO A 93 -7.99 9.69 -15.31
C PRO A 93 -7.79 11.04 -15.99
N ALA A 94 -8.29 12.10 -15.36
CA ALA A 94 -7.96 13.47 -15.75
C ALA A 94 -6.44 13.71 -15.63
N LEU A 95 -5.91 14.63 -16.41
CA LEU A 95 -4.48 14.96 -16.40
C LEU A 95 -4.05 15.60 -15.07
N PRO A 96 -2.78 15.45 -14.65
CA PRO A 96 -2.25 16.15 -13.48
C PRO A 96 -2.31 17.66 -13.69
N LEU A 97 -2.62 18.38 -12.62
CA LEU A 97 -2.83 19.83 -12.62
C LEU A 97 -1.71 20.54 -11.89
N ASN A 98 -1.46 21.80 -12.24
CA ASN A 98 -0.62 22.68 -11.45
C ASN A 98 -1.36 23.08 -10.16
N VAL A 99 -0.69 22.94 -9.02
CA VAL A 99 -1.18 23.32 -7.68
C VAL A 99 -0.32 24.40 -7.01
N SER A 100 0.76 24.83 -7.67
CA SER A 100 1.72 25.78 -7.11
C SER A 100 1.71 27.10 -7.87
N ALA A 101 1.74 28.22 -7.13
CA ALA A 101 1.93 29.54 -7.70
C ALA A 101 3.35 29.79 -8.24
N THR A 102 4.31 28.89 -7.96
CA THR A 102 5.69 28.98 -8.47
C THR A 102 5.76 28.73 -9.98
N ASP A 103 4.90 27.88 -10.53
CA ASP A 103 4.81 27.71 -11.97
C ASP A 103 3.99 28.86 -12.57
N THR A 104 4.69 29.83 -13.16
CA THR A 104 4.11 31.00 -13.81
C THR A 104 3.71 30.74 -15.25
N THR A 105 4.06 29.58 -15.82
CA THR A 105 3.76 29.23 -17.21
C THR A 105 2.39 28.58 -17.35
N VAL A 106 1.92 27.91 -16.29
CA VAL A 106 0.63 27.22 -16.25
C VAL A 106 -0.18 27.73 -15.07
N ALA A 107 -1.40 28.23 -15.32
CA ALA A 107 -2.29 28.67 -14.25
C ALA A 107 -2.63 27.51 -13.28
N ILE A 108 -2.83 27.84 -12.00
CA ILE A 108 -3.29 26.86 -11.00
C ILE A 108 -4.60 26.23 -11.48
N GLY A 109 -4.70 24.90 -11.36
CA GLY A 109 -5.84 24.11 -11.84
C GLY A 109 -5.80 23.76 -13.32
N GLN A 110 -4.78 24.20 -14.07
CA GLN A 110 -4.55 23.78 -15.45
C GLN A 110 -3.46 22.70 -15.52
N THR A 111 -3.49 21.90 -16.59
CA THR A 111 -2.47 20.86 -16.77
C THR A 111 -1.16 21.42 -17.30
N TRP A 112 -0.05 20.93 -16.75
CA TRP A 112 1.30 21.21 -17.25
C TRP A 112 1.76 20.14 -18.26
N VAL A 113 0.98 19.08 -18.49
CA VAL A 113 1.32 18.04 -19.48
C VAL A 113 1.34 18.66 -20.87
N GLY A 114 2.43 18.45 -21.61
CA GLY A 114 2.64 19.03 -22.94
C GLY A 114 3.30 20.41 -22.95
N GLN A 115 3.58 20.99 -21.78
CA GLN A 115 4.41 22.19 -21.69
C GLN A 115 5.88 21.89 -21.96
N THR A 116 6.61 22.92 -22.40
CA THR A 116 8.05 22.83 -22.57
C THR A 116 8.74 22.53 -21.24
N PHE A 117 9.80 21.73 -21.31
CA PHE A 117 10.64 21.42 -20.16
C PHE A 117 11.31 22.68 -19.62
N ASP A 118 11.22 22.89 -18.31
CA ASP A 118 11.91 23.96 -17.60
C ASP A 118 12.40 23.45 -16.24
N GLN A 119 13.72 23.30 -16.11
CA GLN A 119 14.38 22.75 -14.92
C GLN A 119 13.98 23.45 -13.61
N THR A 120 13.66 24.74 -13.67
CA THR A 120 13.29 25.53 -12.48
C THR A 120 11.88 25.18 -11.96
N LEU A 121 11.00 24.69 -12.85
CA LEU A 121 9.61 24.38 -12.56
C LEU A 121 9.36 22.88 -12.33
N GLU A 122 10.26 22.02 -12.79
CA GLU A 122 10.04 20.56 -12.70
C GLU A 122 9.91 20.06 -11.26
N GLY A 123 10.52 20.73 -10.28
CA GLY A 123 10.36 20.38 -8.86
C GLY A 123 8.89 20.44 -8.40
N VAL A 124 8.18 21.53 -8.75
CA VAL A 124 6.77 21.71 -8.36
C VAL A 124 5.82 20.85 -9.20
N ARG A 125 6.13 20.62 -10.48
CA ARG A 125 5.37 19.71 -11.35
C ARG A 125 5.51 18.24 -10.92
N ARG A 126 6.70 17.83 -10.47
CA ARG A 126 6.89 16.48 -9.90
C ARG A 126 6.16 16.29 -8.57
N ALA A 127 6.04 17.35 -7.77
CA ALA A 127 5.23 17.31 -6.55
C ALA A 127 3.76 17.09 -6.88
N SER A 128 3.20 17.90 -7.80
CA SER A 128 1.82 17.75 -8.23
C SER A 128 1.54 16.42 -8.94
N LEU A 129 2.52 15.86 -9.66
CA LEU A 129 2.44 14.49 -10.21
C LEU A 129 2.26 13.43 -9.11
N ARG A 130 3.04 13.51 -8.02
CA ARG A 130 2.93 12.56 -6.89
C ARG A 130 1.57 12.69 -6.22
N ASP A 131 1.10 13.91 -6.01
CA ASP A 131 -0.20 14.18 -5.40
C ASP A 131 -1.33 13.64 -6.29
N TRP A 132 -1.24 13.86 -7.60
CA TRP A 132 -2.18 13.32 -8.57
C TRP A 132 -2.22 11.79 -8.55
N TRP A 133 -1.05 11.14 -8.61
CA TRP A 133 -0.99 9.67 -8.62
C TRP A 133 -1.45 9.05 -7.30
N LEU A 134 -1.10 9.65 -6.17
CA LEU A 134 -1.64 9.24 -4.87
C LEU A 134 -3.16 9.45 -4.82
N GLY A 135 -3.65 10.58 -5.33
CA GLY A 135 -5.08 10.86 -5.42
C GLY A 135 -5.85 9.81 -6.23
N LEU A 136 -5.25 9.28 -7.31
CA LEU A 136 -5.82 8.18 -8.09
C LEU A 136 -5.92 6.87 -7.30
N GLN A 137 -4.88 6.56 -6.52
CA GLN A 137 -4.86 5.39 -5.65
C GLN A 137 -5.85 5.50 -4.49
N LEU A 138 -6.03 6.69 -3.93
CA LEU A 138 -6.98 6.94 -2.84
C LEU A 138 -8.44 6.91 -3.31
N ASN A 139 -8.71 7.41 -4.51
CA ASN A 139 -10.05 7.48 -5.10
C ASN A 139 -10.30 6.35 -6.10
N GLN A 140 -9.67 5.21 -5.90
CA GLN A 140 -9.86 4.07 -6.80
C GLN A 140 -11.30 3.54 -6.74
N GLY A 141 -11.86 3.20 -7.90
CA GLY A 141 -13.10 2.44 -7.97
C GLY A 141 -12.89 0.95 -7.66
N THR A 142 -13.92 0.14 -7.91
CA THR A 142 -13.87 -1.33 -7.79
C THR A 142 -13.16 -1.97 -8.99
N SER A 143 -11.93 -1.55 -9.30
CA SER A 143 -11.07 -2.10 -10.36
C SER A 143 -9.68 -2.41 -9.83
N LEU A 144 -9.02 -3.46 -10.34
CA LEU A 144 -7.64 -3.81 -9.97
C LEU A 144 -6.58 -2.83 -10.51
N THR A 145 -6.97 -1.90 -11.36
CA THR A 145 -6.04 -1.05 -12.13
C THR A 145 -4.98 -0.39 -11.23
N GLU A 146 -5.35 0.24 -10.11
CA GLU A 146 -4.38 0.94 -9.24
C GLU A 146 -3.47 -0.02 -8.48
N LYS A 147 -4.02 -1.14 -8.02
CA LYS A 147 -3.27 -2.17 -7.31
C LYS A 147 -2.19 -2.77 -8.21
N MET A 148 -2.57 -3.09 -9.45
CA MET A 148 -1.67 -3.62 -10.46
C MET A 148 -0.67 -2.58 -10.95
N THR A 149 -1.08 -1.32 -11.09
CA THR A 149 -0.16 -0.21 -11.40
C THR A 149 0.94 -0.11 -10.34
N LEU A 150 0.59 -0.19 -9.05
CA LEU A 150 1.58 -0.16 -7.96
C LEU A 150 2.48 -1.40 -7.97
N PHE A 151 1.91 -2.58 -8.25
CA PHE A 151 2.69 -3.81 -8.42
C PHE A 151 3.72 -3.67 -9.54
N TRP A 152 3.32 -3.15 -10.71
CA TRP A 152 4.23 -2.93 -11.82
C TRP A 152 5.24 -1.83 -11.56
N HIS A 153 4.86 -0.77 -10.83
CA HIS A 153 5.82 0.26 -10.42
C HIS A 153 6.95 -0.32 -9.57
N ASN A 154 6.63 -1.25 -8.67
CA ASN A 154 7.63 -1.93 -7.86
C ASN A 154 8.54 -2.88 -8.66
N HIS A 155 8.14 -3.27 -9.87
CA HIS A 155 8.94 -4.14 -10.74
C HIS A 155 9.74 -3.35 -11.79
N PHE A 156 9.11 -2.37 -12.42
CA PHE A 156 9.69 -1.47 -13.41
C PHE A 156 10.01 -0.12 -12.77
N VAL A 157 10.88 -0.13 -11.77
CA VAL A 157 11.12 1.04 -10.92
C VAL A 157 11.80 2.16 -11.70
N VAL A 158 11.33 3.39 -11.48
CA VAL A 158 12.00 4.62 -11.91
C VAL A 158 12.06 5.61 -10.76
N GLU A 159 13.08 6.47 -10.76
CA GLU A 159 13.21 7.55 -9.80
C GLU A 159 12.84 8.90 -10.44
N PHE A 160 11.76 9.52 -9.96
CA PHE A 160 11.32 10.82 -10.48
C PHE A 160 12.32 11.94 -10.21
N GLY A 161 13.16 11.82 -9.17
CA GLY A 161 14.28 12.74 -8.91
C GLY A 161 15.29 12.73 -10.04
N ASP A 162 15.76 11.54 -10.42
CA ASP A 162 16.78 11.33 -11.44
C ASP A 162 16.28 11.60 -12.85
N ILE A 163 15.04 11.22 -13.17
CA ILE A 163 14.41 11.60 -14.45
C ILE A 163 14.33 13.13 -14.58
N ASN A 164 14.14 13.82 -13.45
CA ASN A 164 14.01 15.26 -13.33
C ASN A 164 12.99 15.89 -14.31
N SER A 165 12.01 15.12 -14.78
CA SER A 165 10.96 15.55 -15.70
C SER A 165 9.61 14.98 -15.27
N ALA A 166 8.68 15.85 -14.95
CA ALA A 166 7.32 15.51 -14.57
C ALA A 166 6.54 14.91 -15.75
N PHE A 167 6.80 15.37 -16.98
CA PHE A 167 6.18 14.81 -18.19
C PHE A 167 6.50 13.32 -18.37
N TYR A 168 7.77 12.95 -18.32
CA TYR A 168 8.15 11.53 -18.42
C TYR A 168 7.66 10.71 -17.22
N GLY A 169 7.61 11.31 -16.01
CA GLY A 169 6.98 10.67 -14.86
C GLY A 169 5.49 10.40 -15.07
N TYR A 170 4.75 11.33 -15.67
CA TYR A 170 3.35 11.14 -16.05
C TYR A 170 3.19 10.04 -17.09
N GLU A 171 3.97 10.08 -18.17
CA GLU A 171 3.93 9.06 -19.23
C GLU A 171 4.23 7.66 -18.69
N TYR A 172 5.18 7.56 -17.77
CA TYR A 172 5.48 6.31 -17.07
C TYR A 172 4.26 5.77 -16.30
N VAL A 173 3.62 6.59 -15.45
CA VAL A 173 2.43 6.16 -14.69
C VAL A 173 1.27 5.83 -15.63
N ARG A 174 1.09 6.62 -16.70
CA ARG A 174 0.06 6.41 -17.73
C ARG A 174 0.25 5.06 -18.42
N LEU A 175 1.48 4.74 -18.83
CA LEU A 175 1.82 3.48 -19.49
C LEU A 175 1.55 2.27 -18.58
N LEU A 176 1.99 2.35 -17.31
CA LEU A 176 1.73 1.29 -16.33
C LEU A 176 0.23 1.09 -16.10
N ARG A 177 -0.56 2.17 -15.98
CA ARG A 177 -2.02 2.09 -15.83
C ARG A 177 -2.69 1.49 -17.07
N GLN A 178 -2.26 1.90 -18.26
CA GLN A 178 -2.83 1.43 -19.52
C GLN A 178 -2.67 -0.09 -19.69
N HIS A 179 -1.54 -0.64 -19.25
CA HIS A 179 -1.22 -2.07 -19.38
C HIS A 179 -1.29 -2.83 -18.04
N ALA A 180 -1.99 -2.28 -17.05
CA ALA A 180 -1.99 -2.83 -15.70
C ALA A 180 -2.52 -4.27 -15.64
N LEU A 181 -3.50 -4.61 -16.49
CA LEU A 181 -4.20 -5.89 -16.48
C LEU A 181 -3.73 -6.90 -17.55
N GLY A 182 -2.73 -6.54 -18.36
CA GLY A 182 -2.22 -7.36 -19.48
C GLY A 182 -2.72 -6.90 -20.83
#